data_AF-A3UGD2-F1
#
_entry.id   AF-A3UGD2-F1
#
_cell.length_a   1.000
_cell.length_b   1.000
_cell.length_c   1.000
_cell.angle_alpha   90.00
_cell.angle_beta   90.00
_cell.angle_gamma   90.00
#
_symmetry.space_group_name_H-M   'P 1'
#
loop_
_entity.id
_entity.type
_entity.pdbx_description
1 polymer ?
#
loop_
_entity_poly.entity_id
_entity_poly.type
_entity_poly.pdbx_seq_one_letter_code
_entity_poly.pdbx_strand_id
1 'polypeptide(L)'
;MKMLATVCAALTLTAGVAGALYARSIEPVYSTVYYSDASKTEVVGLSIEMCLQGGVVPGPVSGTQTAYSTSSIIYYCDTATGSIAP
;
A
#
# COMPACT_ATOMS: atom_id res chain seq x y z
N MET A 1 -16.02 -12.40 59.09
CA MET A 1 -16.97 -11.27 59.11
C MET A 1 -16.50 -10.32 57.99
N LYS A 2 -17.09 -10.34 56.78
CA LYS A 2 -18.16 -9.41 56.28
C LYS A 2 -17.82 -7.95 56.67
N MET A 3 -17.58 -6.99 55.78
CA MET A 3 -18.30 -6.51 54.58
C MET A 3 -17.29 -5.73 53.68
N LEU A 4 -17.23 -5.92 52.35
CA LEU A 4 -18.01 -5.26 51.28
C LEU A 4 -18.07 -3.72 51.35
N ALA A 5 -17.39 -3.05 50.41
CA ALA A 5 -17.82 -1.75 49.88
C ALA A 5 -17.16 -1.47 48.51
N THR A 6 -17.92 -1.81 47.47
CA THR A 6 -17.85 -1.32 46.11
C THR A 6 -17.80 0.21 46.06
N VAL A 7 -16.86 0.80 45.32
CA VAL A 7 -17.06 2.13 44.71
C VAL A 7 -16.50 2.11 43.29
N CYS A 8 -17.44 2.19 42.36
CA CYS A 8 -17.26 2.46 40.94
C CYS A 8 -17.25 3.98 40.76
N ALA A 9 -16.14 4.57 40.32
CA ALA A 9 -16.01 5.94 39.75
C ALA A 9 -14.51 6.20 39.53
N ALA A 10 -14.00 6.76 38.45
CA ALA A 10 -14.64 7.58 37.44
C ALA A 10 -13.95 7.32 36.09
N LEU A 11 -14.81 7.20 35.09
CA LEU A 11 -14.54 7.26 33.68
C LEU A 11 -13.91 8.64 33.35
N THR A 12 -12.58 8.78 33.39
CA THR A 12 -11.94 9.91 32.72
C THR A 12 -11.85 9.58 31.24
N LEU A 13 -12.94 9.89 30.53
CA LEU A 13 -12.94 10.15 29.10
C LEU A 13 -11.98 11.31 28.84
N THR A 14 -10.68 11.05 28.78
CA THR A 14 -9.84 11.85 27.90
C THR A 14 -10.23 11.42 26.49
N ALA A 15 -11.28 12.05 25.97
CA ALA A 15 -11.41 12.29 24.54
C ALA A 15 -10.24 13.20 24.17
N GLY A 16 -9.02 12.64 24.20
CA GLY A 16 -7.92 13.16 23.45
C GLY A 16 -8.42 13.12 22.04
N VAL A 17 -8.65 14.30 21.47
CA VAL A 17 -9.03 14.49 20.09
C VAL A 17 -8.04 13.64 19.30
N ALA A 18 -8.50 12.45 18.88
CA ALA A 18 -7.80 11.69 17.88
C ALA A 18 -7.94 12.59 16.67
N GLY A 19 -6.97 13.51 16.52
CA GLY A 19 -6.63 14.03 15.23
C GLY A 19 -6.39 12.77 14.42
N ALA A 20 -7.41 12.36 13.68
CA ALA A 20 -7.23 11.51 12.54
C ALA A 20 -6.28 12.32 11.66
N LEU A 21 -4.99 12.13 11.93
CA LEU A 21 -3.96 12.29 10.95
C LEU A 21 -4.47 11.41 9.83
N TYR A 22 -5.14 12.01 8.85
CA TYR A 22 -5.25 11.43 7.54
C TYR A 22 -3.80 11.32 7.07
N ALA A 23 -3.12 10.26 7.50
CA ALA A 23 -1.87 9.85 6.92
C ALA A 23 -2.24 9.65 5.45
N ARG A 24 -1.81 10.59 4.59
CA ARG A 24 -1.95 10.42 3.16
C ARG A 24 -1.31 9.08 2.85
N SER A 25 -2.12 8.13 2.41
CA SER A 25 -1.67 6.78 2.12
C SER A 25 -1.03 6.83 0.75
N ILE A 26 0.28 7.09 0.74
CA ILE A 26 1.08 7.18 -0.47
C ILE A 26 1.80 5.86 -0.67
N GLU A 27 1.53 5.19 -1.79
CA GLU A 27 2.13 3.90 -2.15
C GLU A 27 2.93 4.03 -3.46
N PRO A 28 4.13 3.43 -3.58
CA PRO A 28 4.87 3.43 -4.84
C PRO A 28 4.15 2.57 -5.89
N VAL A 29 4.16 3.03 -7.14
CA VAL A 29 3.71 2.25 -8.29
C VAL A 29 4.93 1.77 -9.06
N TYR A 30 4.98 0.47 -9.31
CA TYR A 30 6.09 -0.17 -10.00
C TYR A 30 5.78 -0.46 -11.48
N SER A 31 6.82 -0.28 -12.31
CA SER A 31 6.93 -0.91 -13.62
C SER A 31 7.85 -2.12 -13.49
N THR A 32 7.40 -3.27 -13.97
CA THR A 32 8.14 -4.54 -13.92
C THR A 32 8.44 -5.02 -15.33
N VAL A 33 9.73 -5.19 -15.63
CA VAL A 33 10.23 -5.78 -16.88
C VAL A 33 10.58 -7.24 -16.64
N TYR A 34 10.08 -8.13 -17.49
CA TYR A 34 10.36 -9.58 -17.46
C TYR A 34 11.34 -9.98 -18.55
N TYR A 35 12.26 -10.88 -18.21
CA TYR A 35 13.33 -11.36 -19.09
C TYR A 35 13.19 -12.86 -19.36
N SER A 36 13.74 -13.32 -20.48
CA SER A 36 13.70 -14.74 -20.84
C SER A 36 14.46 -15.64 -19.84
N ASP A 37 15.56 -15.13 -19.28
CA ASP A 37 16.42 -15.86 -18.35
C ASP A 37 17.13 -14.96 -17.31
N ALA A 38 17.99 -15.58 -16.50
CA ALA A 38 18.74 -14.92 -15.42
C ALA A 38 19.79 -13.91 -15.90
N SER A 39 20.18 -13.91 -17.19
CA SER A 39 21.12 -12.94 -17.75
C SER A 39 20.52 -11.53 -17.87
N LYS A 40 19.17 -11.44 -17.88
CA LYS A 40 18.40 -10.20 -18.02
C LYS A 40 18.78 -9.38 -19.27
N THR A 41 19.13 -10.05 -20.36
CA THR A 41 19.53 -9.40 -21.62
C THR A 41 18.38 -9.26 -22.62
N GLU A 42 17.45 -10.21 -22.66
CA GLU A 42 16.30 -10.21 -23.57
C GLU A 42 15.00 -9.98 -22.81
N VAL A 43 14.25 -8.96 -23.22
CA VAL A 43 12.95 -8.59 -22.62
C VAL A 43 11.82 -9.37 -23.29
N VAL A 44 10.99 -10.04 -22.50
CA VAL A 44 9.86 -10.86 -22.97
C VAL A 44 8.51 -10.39 -22.44
N GLY A 45 8.49 -9.47 -21.48
CA GLY A 45 7.24 -8.92 -20.97
C GLY A 45 7.40 -7.65 -20.16
N LEU A 46 6.28 -6.96 -19.96
CA LEU A 46 6.15 -5.73 -19.18
C LEU A 46 4.83 -5.74 -18.41
N SER A 47 4.85 -5.30 -17.16
CA SER A 47 3.65 -5.00 -16.38
C SER A 47 3.83 -3.66 -15.66
N ILE A 48 2.77 -2.87 -15.61
CA ILE A 48 2.76 -1.58 -14.91
C ILE A 48 1.60 -1.62 -13.94
N GLU A 49 1.88 -1.44 -12.66
CA GLU A 49 0.83 -1.30 -11.65
C GLU A 49 -0.01 -0.05 -11.89
N MET A 50 -1.26 -0.08 -11.42
CA MET A 50 -2.20 1.02 -11.59
C MET A 50 -2.56 1.60 -10.23
N CYS A 51 -2.60 2.93 -10.17
CA CYS A 51 -3.15 3.65 -9.03
C CYS A 51 -4.68 3.73 -9.18
N LEU A 52 -5.40 3.13 -8.23
CA LEU A 52 -6.85 3.23 -8.13
C LEU A 52 -7.23 3.74 -6.74
N GLN A 53 -8.45 4.26 -6.61
CA GLN A 53 -8.97 4.59 -5.28
C GLN A 53 -9.02 3.30 -4.45
N GLY A 54 -8.38 3.33 -3.28
CA GLY A 54 -8.26 2.18 -2.39
C GLY A 54 -6.97 1.37 -2.53
N GLY A 55 -6.05 1.70 -3.46
CA GLY A 55 -4.73 1.07 -3.47
C GLY A 55 -4.02 1.02 -4.83
N VAL A 56 -2.78 0.55 -4.81
CA VAL A 56 -2.05 0.11 -6.00
C VAL A 56 -2.46 -1.30 -6.36
N VAL A 57 -2.87 -1.51 -7.62
CA VAL A 57 -3.27 -2.83 -8.14
C VAL A 57 -2.34 -3.32 -9.24
N PRO A 58 -2.10 -4.64 -9.35
CA PRO A 58 -1.34 -5.19 -10.47
C PRO A 58 -2.00 -4.85 -11.81
N GLY A 59 -1.23 -4.31 -12.75
CA GLY A 59 -1.70 -4.13 -14.12
C GLY A 59 -1.48 -5.37 -14.99
N PRO A 60 -2.11 -5.41 -16.17
CA PRO A 60 -1.96 -6.53 -17.09
C PRO A 60 -0.50 -6.70 -17.52
N VAL A 61 -0.10 -7.95 -17.72
CA VAL A 61 1.19 -8.28 -18.33
C VAL A 61 1.02 -8.21 -19.85
N SER A 62 1.83 -7.40 -20.51
CA SER A 62 2.05 -7.48 -21.95
C SER A 62 3.20 -8.45 -22.22
N GLY A 63 2.97 -9.50 -22.99
CA GLY A 63 3.95 -10.56 -23.26
C GLY A 63 3.92 -11.68 -22.22
N THR A 64 5.11 -12.16 -21.82
CA THR A 64 5.26 -13.34 -20.95
C THR A 64 5.80 -12.95 -19.58
N GLN A 65 5.11 -13.40 -18.52
CA GLN A 65 5.62 -13.30 -17.15
C GLN A 65 6.62 -14.44 -16.88
N THR A 66 7.77 -14.09 -16.31
CA THR A 66 8.81 -15.06 -15.94
C THR A 66 9.29 -14.79 -14.50
N ALA A 67 10.09 -15.72 -13.95
CA ALA A 67 10.73 -15.53 -12.64
C ALA A 67 11.89 -14.50 -12.67
N TYR A 68 12.33 -14.08 -13.87
CA TYR A 68 13.45 -13.17 -14.05
C TYR A 68 12.91 -11.79 -14.35
N SER A 69 12.86 -10.93 -13.35
CA SER A 69 12.32 -9.58 -13.52
C SER A 69 13.14 -8.51 -12.80
N THR A 70 12.86 -7.27 -13.18
CA THR A 70 13.34 -6.07 -12.48
C THR A 70 12.17 -5.11 -12.36
N SER A 71 11.97 -4.55 -11.16
CA SER A 71 10.92 -3.58 -10.88
C SER A 71 11.51 -2.22 -10.52
N SER A 72 10.93 -1.16 -11.06
CA SER A 72 11.34 0.23 -10.84
C SER A 72 10.12 1.07 -10.47
N ILE A 73 10.27 1.95 -9.47
CA ILE A 73 9.23 2.92 -9.14
C ILE A 73 9.12 3.92 -10.29
N ILE A 74 7.90 4.13 -10.77
CA ILE A 74 7.63 5.10 -11.84
C ILE A 74 6.89 6.35 -11.35
N TYR A 75 6.04 6.22 -10.34
CA TYR A 75 5.37 7.32 -9.65
C TYR A 75 4.82 6.84 -8.30
N TYR A 76 4.28 7.75 -7.50
CA TYR A 76 3.58 7.42 -6.26
C TYR A 76 2.07 7.58 -6.45
N CYS A 77 1.28 6.70 -5.84
CA CYS A 77 -0.17 6.71 -5.82
C CYS A 77 -0.66 7.28 -4.48
N ASP A 78 -1.52 8.30 -4.52
CA ASP A 78 -2.36 8.63 -3.37
C ASP A 78 -3.56 7.68 -3.38
N THR A 79 -3.54 6.68 -2.49
CA THR A 79 -4.58 5.64 -2.47
C THR A 79 -5.90 6.14 -1.90
N ALA A 80 -5.93 7.30 -1.23
CA ALA A 80 -7.17 7.92 -0.79
C ALA A 80 -7.97 8.49 -1.96
N THR A 81 -7.27 9.07 -2.95
CA THR A 81 -7.90 9.71 -4.12
C THR A 81 -7.80 8.89 -5.40
N GLY A 82 -6.94 7.86 -5.44
CA GLY A 82 -6.65 7.11 -6.66
C GLY A 82 -5.93 7.93 -7.72
N SER A 83 -5.14 8.91 -7.30
CA SER A 83 -4.44 9.83 -8.20
C SER A 83 -2.93 9.78 -8.01
N ILE A 84 -2.18 10.23 -9.01
CA ILE A 84 -0.72 10.37 -8.92
C ILE A 84 -0.39 11.38 -7.81
N ALA A 85 0.52 11.00 -6.92
CA ALA A 85 1.10 11.82 -5.87
C ALA A 85 2.49 12.35 -6.29
N PRO A 86 2.84 13.58 -5.88
CA PRO A 86 4.16 14.15 -6.10
C PRO A 86 5.25 13.48 -5.27
#